data_AF-A8X6D3-F1
#
_entry.id   AF-A8X6D3-F1
#
_cell.length_a   1.000
_cell.length_b   1.000
_cell.length_c   1.000
_cell.angle_alpha   90.00
_cell.angle_beta   90.00
_cell.angle_gamma   90.00
#
_symmetry.space_group_name_H-M   'P 1'
#
loop_
_entity.id
_entity.type
_entity.pdbx_description
1 polymer ?
#
loop_
_entity_poly.entity_id
_entity_poly.type
_entity_poly.pdbx_seq_one_letter_code
_entity_poly.pdbx_strand_id
1 'polypeptide(L)'
;MTTAPYESSPVPIDCITAHLLSFNPVYRTAQIYQQFILVLAFFPLSYFLVFQLWKSNFHGNLKWLLAGYFGTMTVFAIVFSVLEIIFCFLIICLVFLNANIVQGSISFVFIPASVAPRMYMLYGMMLALNIFNFGLSFPLIYKNRKVMRINASLSVKYQLGEVFLSTKFSYSVILVHVIFFGVYVSVNISFKYFGDLVSKDPITLTIVRASWMTMISTYTFAIGPAAIYFYKKMQSRREADRAKMIQMEAKGKKGAKNYDNAIANIWKTATVPID
;
A
#
# COMPACT_ATOMS: atom_id res chain seq x y z
N MET A 1 -49.05 -40.20 -32.75
CA MET A 1 -48.78 -39.60 -31.44
C MET A 1 -47.44 -40.11 -30.96
N THR A 2 -46.38 -39.34 -31.15
CA THR A 2 -45.03 -39.63 -30.67
C THR A 2 -44.70 -38.58 -29.62
N THR A 3 -44.88 -38.92 -28.35
CA THR A 3 -44.44 -38.11 -27.22
C THR A 3 -42.94 -38.31 -27.04
N ALA A 4 -42.14 -37.29 -27.34
CA ALA A 4 -40.74 -37.24 -26.94
C ALA A 4 -40.64 -37.07 -25.42
N PRO A 5 -39.74 -37.77 -24.71
CA PRO A 5 -39.49 -37.50 -23.31
C PRO A 5 -38.59 -36.26 -23.19
N TYR A 6 -39.06 -35.29 -22.41
CA TYR A 6 -38.30 -34.11 -22.00
C TYR A 6 -37.27 -34.56 -20.96
N GLU A 7 -36.08 -34.99 -21.39
CA GLU A 7 -34.97 -35.28 -20.49
C GLU A 7 -34.39 -33.95 -19.98
N SER A 8 -34.81 -33.57 -18.77
CA SER A 8 -34.18 -32.53 -17.98
C SER A 8 -32.75 -32.95 -17.64
N SER A 9 -31.77 -32.44 -18.39
CA SER A 9 -30.36 -32.57 -18.00
C SER A 9 -30.15 -31.91 -16.63
N PRO A 10 -29.63 -32.63 -15.61
CA PRO A 10 -29.42 -32.05 -14.29
C PRO A 10 -28.40 -30.91 -14.40
N VAL A 11 -28.75 -29.75 -13.85
CA VAL A 11 -27.83 -28.61 -13.78
C VAL A 11 -26.55 -29.06 -13.08
N PRO A 12 -25.35 -28.82 -13.65
CA PRO A 12 -24.10 -29.23 -13.03
C PRO A 12 -23.98 -28.72 -11.59
N ILE A 13 -23.48 -29.56 -10.68
CA ILE A 13 -23.31 -29.22 -9.25
C ILE A 13 -22.45 -27.96 -9.07
N ASP A 14 -21.49 -27.74 -9.97
CA ASP A 14 -20.65 -26.54 -10.01
C ASP A 14 -21.48 -25.27 -10.27
N CYS A 15 -22.51 -25.35 -11.12
CA CYS A 15 -23.42 -24.24 -11.38
C CYS A 15 -24.31 -23.93 -10.17
N ILE A 16 -24.76 -24.96 -9.43
CA ILE A 16 -25.54 -24.80 -8.20
C ILE A 16 -24.67 -24.17 -7.10
N THR A 17 -23.43 -24.64 -6.96
CA THR A 17 -22.47 -24.11 -5.98
C THR A 17 -22.10 -22.67 -6.30
N ALA A 18 -21.83 -22.37 -7.57
CA ALA A 18 -21.59 -21.01 -8.06
C ALA A 18 -22.77 -20.07 -7.80
N HIS A 19 -24.00 -20.56 -7.98
CA HIS A 19 -25.22 -19.80 -7.68
C HIS A 19 -25.33 -19.49 -6.18
N LEU A 20 -25.18 -20.50 -5.32
CA LEU A 20 -25.24 -20.32 -3.86
C LEU A 20 -24.17 -19.35 -3.34
N LEU A 21 -22.95 -19.42 -3.90
CA LEU A 21 -21.86 -18.50 -3.58
C LEU A 21 -22.18 -17.07 -4.03
N SER A 22 -22.67 -16.92 -5.26
CA SER A 22 -22.94 -15.61 -5.86
C SER A 22 -24.10 -14.89 -5.19
N PHE A 23 -25.11 -15.59 -4.68
CA PHE A 23 -26.25 -14.95 -4.01
C PHE A 23 -26.12 -14.90 -2.49
N ASN A 24 -25.00 -15.34 -1.92
CA ASN A 24 -24.81 -15.28 -0.48
C ASN A 24 -24.68 -13.82 0.01
N PRO A 25 -25.46 -13.40 1.02
CA PRO A 25 -25.47 -12.01 1.48
C PRO A 25 -24.14 -11.55 2.09
N VAL A 26 -23.39 -12.45 2.74
CA VAL A 26 -22.09 -12.13 3.34
C VAL A 26 -21.08 -11.79 2.24
N TYR A 27 -20.99 -12.66 1.23
CA TYR A 27 -20.11 -12.44 0.10
C TYR A 27 -20.48 -11.16 -0.66
N ARG A 28 -21.77 -10.93 -0.93
CA ARG A 28 -22.24 -9.71 -1.61
C ARG A 28 -21.89 -8.43 -0.84
N THR A 29 -22.08 -8.44 0.48
CA THR A 29 -21.69 -7.32 1.34
C THR A 29 -20.18 -7.07 1.25
N ALA A 30 -19.37 -8.14 1.26
CA ALA A 30 -17.92 -8.04 1.14
C ALA A 30 -17.45 -7.49 -0.22
N GLN A 31 -18.19 -7.76 -1.31
CA GLN A 31 -17.93 -7.20 -2.64
C GLN A 31 -18.28 -5.71 -2.72
N ILE A 32 -19.45 -5.31 -2.20
CA ILE A 32 -19.84 -3.90 -2.13
C ILE A 32 -18.82 -3.11 -1.30
N TYR A 33 -18.40 -3.69 -0.17
CA TYR A 33 -17.34 -3.12 0.65
C TYR A 33 -16.04 -2.95 -0.15
N GLN A 34 -15.57 -3.98 -0.85
CA GLN A 34 -14.36 -3.89 -1.67
C GLN A 34 -14.44 -2.76 -2.69
N GLN A 35 -15.55 -2.69 -3.44
CA GLN A 35 -15.75 -1.66 -4.45
C GLN A 35 -15.70 -0.25 -3.83
N PHE A 36 -16.45 -0.05 -2.75
CA PHE A 36 -16.49 1.24 -2.07
C PHE A 36 -15.11 1.67 -1.57
N ILE A 37 -14.37 0.75 -0.95
CA ILE A 37 -13.05 1.03 -0.40
C ILE A 37 -11.99 1.27 -1.49
N LEU A 38 -12.05 0.57 -2.63
CA LEU A 38 -11.13 0.81 -3.75
C LEU A 38 -11.36 2.19 -4.39
N VAL A 39 -12.61 2.61 -4.54
CA VAL A 39 -12.94 3.98 -4.99
C VAL A 39 -12.40 5.01 -3.99
N LEU A 40 -12.55 4.76 -2.69
CA LEU A 40 -11.97 5.63 -1.66
C LEU A 40 -10.43 5.61 -1.66
N ALA A 41 -9.79 4.50 -2.00
CA ALA A 41 -8.33 4.35 -2.03
C ALA A 41 -7.69 5.19 -3.15
N PHE A 42 -8.38 5.36 -4.27
CA PHE A 42 -7.91 6.16 -5.40
C PHE A 42 -7.55 7.59 -4.98
N PHE A 43 -8.35 8.25 -4.15
CA PHE A 43 -8.15 9.65 -3.77
C PHE A 43 -6.84 9.89 -3.00
N PRO A 44 -6.55 9.25 -1.84
CA PRO A 44 -5.32 9.49 -1.11
C PRO A 44 -4.07 9.00 -1.85
N LEU A 45 -4.16 7.90 -2.61
CA LEU A 45 -3.03 7.40 -3.41
C LEU A 45 -2.65 8.39 -4.51
N SER A 46 -3.63 8.86 -5.29
CA SER A 46 -3.42 9.83 -6.36
C SER A 46 -2.98 11.19 -5.81
N TYR A 47 -3.57 11.63 -4.70
CA TYR A 47 -3.19 12.88 -4.07
C TYR A 47 -1.72 12.87 -3.60
N PHE A 48 -1.30 11.78 -2.96
CA PHE A 48 0.09 11.60 -2.55
C PHE A 48 1.03 11.62 -3.76
N LEU A 49 0.71 10.84 -4.80
CA LEU A 49 1.54 10.68 -5.99
C LEU A 49 1.73 12.00 -6.76
N VAL A 50 0.64 12.72 -7.04
CA VAL A 50 0.67 13.94 -7.87
C VAL A 50 1.15 15.15 -7.07
N PHE A 51 0.58 15.39 -5.89
CA PHE A 51 0.78 16.65 -5.18
C PHE A 51 1.92 16.62 -4.15
N GLN A 52 2.21 15.46 -3.57
CA GLN A 52 3.21 15.37 -2.50
C GLN A 52 4.54 14.81 -3.01
N LEU A 53 4.51 13.69 -3.72
CA LEU A 53 5.72 13.00 -4.15
C LEU A 53 6.50 13.82 -5.18
N TRP A 54 5.84 14.37 -6.20
CA TRP A 54 6.52 15.12 -7.26
C TRP A 54 7.13 16.44 -6.74
N LYS A 55 6.40 17.14 -5.85
CA LYS A 55 6.84 18.36 -5.17
C LYS A 55 7.82 18.11 -4.01
N SER A 56 8.07 16.86 -3.63
CA SER A 56 9.02 16.55 -2.55
C SER A 56 10.46 16.87 -2.97
N ASN A 57 11.36 17.04 -2.01
CA ASN A 57 12.79 17.17 -2.28
C ASN A 57 13.53 15.82 -2.23
N PHE A 58 12.80 14.70 -2.36
CA PHE A 58 13.45 13.40 -2.36
C PHE A 58 14.42 13.27 -3.53
N HIS A 59 15.49 12.51 -3.31
CA HIS A 59 16.42 12.15 -4.37
C HIS A 59 15.69 11.46 -5.52
N GLY A 60 16.09 11.72 -6.77
CA GLY A 60 15.40 11.22 -7.97
C GLY A 60 15.14 9.72 -7.95
N ASN A 61 16.16 8.92 -7.60
CA ASN A 61 16.02 7.46 -7.50
C ASN A 61 14.91 7.03 -6.53
N LEU A 62 14.80 7.69 -5.37
CA LEU A 62 13.77 7.39 -4.39
C LEU A 62 12.40 7.85 -4.88
N LYS A 63 12.31 9.00 -5.57
CA LYS A 63 11.06 9.46 -6.19
C LYS A 63 10.55 8.44 -7.20
N TRP A 64 11.39 7.94 -8.09
CA TRP A 64 11.02 6.94 -9.10
C TRP A 64 10.55 5.63 -8.46
N LEU A 65 11.27 5.15 -7.44
CA LEU A 65 10.87 3.94 -6.70
C LEU A 65 9.48 4.12 -6.07
N LEU A 66 9.26 5.24 -5.37
CA LEU A 66 7.97 5.53 -4.74
C LEU A 66 6.87 5.78 -5.78
N ALA A 67 7.17 6.43 -6.90
CA ALA A 67 6.22 6.68 -7.97
C ALA A 67 5.77 5.38 -8.62
N GLY A 68 6.70 4.45 -8.86
CA GLY A 68 6.37 3.10 -9.32
C GLY A 68 5.48 2.36 -8.31
N TYR A 69 5.83 2.37 -7.03
CA TYR A 69 5.07 1.70 -5.97
C TYR A 69 3.66 2.27 -5.77
N PHE A 70 3.51 3.59 -5.60
CA PHE A 70 2.19 4.20 -5.43
C PHE A 70 1.41 4.21 -6.75
N GLY A 71 2.10 4.27 -7.89
CA GLY A 71 1.51 4.18 -9.22
C GLY A 71 0.86 2.83 -9.48
N THR A 72 1.56 1.72 -9.20
CA THR A 72 0.98 0.38 -9.34
C THR A 72 -0.22 0.18 -8.42
N MET A 73 -0.17 0.66 -7.17
CA MET A 73 -1.31 0.62 -6.25
C MET A 73 -2.51 1.46 -6.75
N THR A 74 -2.24 2.61 -7.36
CA THR A 74 -3.30 3.46 -7.94
C THR A 74 -3.93 2.80 -9.15
N VAL A 75 -3.12 2.24 -10.06
CA VAL A 75 -3.60 1.48 -11.22
C VAL A 75 -4.41 0.27 -10.77
N PHE A 76 -3.95 -0.47 -9.77
CA PHE A 76 -4.69 -1.58 -9.18
C PHE A 76 -6.08 -1.12 -8.69
N ALA A 77 -6.15 -0.02 -7.93
CA ALA A 77 -7.42 0.52 -7.45
C ALA A 77 -8.37 0.92 -8.59
N ILE A 78 -7.87 1.58 -9.64
CA ILE A 78 -8.68 1.99 -10.81
C ILE A 78 -9.17 0.77 -11.58
N VAL A 79 -8.26 -0.14 -11.95
CA VAL A 79 -8.57 -1.30 -12.79
C VAL A 79 -9.60 -2.18 -12.11
N PHE A 80 -9.42 -2.51 -10.83
CA PHE A 80 -10.41 -3.32 -10.10
C PHE A 80 -11.75 -2.58 -9.94
N SER A 81 -11.73 -1.29 -9.62
CA SER A 81 -12.98 -0.51 -9.47
C SER A 81 -13.77 -0.40 -10.78
N VAL A 82 -13.09 -0.20 -11.91
CA VAL A 82 -13.74 -0.01 -13.23
C VAL A 82 -14.20 -1.36 -13.79
N LEU A 83 -13.36 -2.39 -13.72
CA LEU A 83 -13.73 -3.73 -14.21
C LEU A 83 -14.93 -4.27 -13.43
N GLU A 84 -14.97 -4.12 -12.11
CA GLU A 84 -16.11 -4.57 -11.30
C GLU A 84 -17.42 -3.88 -11.71
N ILE A 85 -17.41 -2.57 -11.95
CA ILE A 85 -18.59 -1.82 -12.43
C ILE A 85 -19.02 -2.33 -13.81
N ILE A 86 -18.08 -2.51 -14.74
CA ILE A 86 -18.37 -3.01 -16.10
C ILE A 86 -18.99 -4.41 -16.02
N PHE A 87 -18.43 -5.31 -15.21
CA PHE A 87 -19.00 -6.65 -15.04
C PHE A 87 -20.38 -6.62 -14.38
N CYS A 88 -20.60 -5.77 -13.38
CA CYS A 88 -21.93 -5.56 -12.80
C CYS A 88 -22.94 -5.11 -13.86
N PHE A 89 -22.55 -4.13 -14.70
CA PHE A 89 -23.40 -3.64 -15.78
C PHE A 89 -23.67 -4.71 -16.85
N LEU A 90 -22.63 -5.47 -17.26
CA LEU A 90 -22.76 -6.58 -18.20
C LEU A 90 -23.68 -7.68 -17.65
N ILE A 91 -23.56 -8.03 -16.37
CA ILE A 91 -24.46 -9.00 -15.71
C ILE A 91 -25.90 -8.48 -15.74
N ILE A 92 -26.14 -7.22 -15.39
CA ILE A 92 -27.48 -6.60 -15.46
C ILE A 92 -28.00 -6.67 -16.90
N CYS A 93 -27.23 -6.22 -17.89
CA CYS A 93 -27.63 -6.28 -19.29
C CYS A 93 -27.93 -7.73 -19.75
N LEU A 94 -27.09 -8.70 -19.39
CA LEU A 94 -27.27 -10.11 -19.76
C LEU A 94 -28.47 -10.76 -19.06
N VAL A 95 -28.75 -10.40 -17.80
CA VAL A 95 -29.89 -10.90 -17.01
C VAL A 95 -31.22 -10.34 -17.51
N PHE A 96 -31.25 -9.07 -17.91
CA PHE A 96 -32.50 -8.38 -18.28
C PHE A 96 -32.84 -8.42 -19.78
N LEU A 97 -31.91 -8.80 -20.67
CA LEU A 97 -32.22 -8.79 -22.11
C LEU A 97 -33.16 -9.92 -22.58
N ASN A 98 -33.16 -11.11 -21.94
CA ASN A 98 -33.91 -12.30 -22.41
C ASN A 98 -34.24 -13.31 -21.28
N ALA A 99 -35.00 -12.92 -20.25
CA ALA A 99 -35.26 -13.80 -19.11
C ALA A 99 -36.24 -14.97 -19.42
N ASN A 100 -35.70 -16.20 -19.49
CA ASN A 100 -36.26 -17.42 -18.89
C ASN A 100 -35.06 -18.18 -18.29
N ILE A 101 -34.94 -18.16 -16.97
CA ILE A 101 -33.66 -18.35 -16.26
C ILE A 101 -33.35 -19.83 -16.02
N VAL A 102 -32.23 -20.30 -16.55
CA VAL A 102 -31.50 -21.48 -16.03
C VAL A 102 -30.00 -21.17 -16.08
N GLN A 103 -29.40 -20.90 -14.91
CA GLN A 103 -27.95 -20.74 -14.60
C GLN A 103 -27.40 -19.31 -14.43
N GLY A 104 -26.60 -19.15 -13.38
CA GLY A 104 -26.04 -17.87 -12.92
C GLY A 104 -24.53 -17.74 -13.15
N SER A 105 -24.07 -16.49 -13.29
CA SER A 105 -22.67 -16.14 -13.53
C SER A 105 -21.88 -15.88 -12.24
N ILE A 106 -20.64 -16.35 -12.20
CA ILE A 106 -19.69 -16.20 -11.10
C ILE A 106 -19.08 -14.79 -11.10
N SER A 107 -18.88 -14.23 -9.90
CA SER A 107 -18.05 -13.05 -9.70
C SER A 107 -16.57 -13.42 -9.49
N PHE A 108 -15.67 -12.76 -10.22
CA PHE A 108 -14.26 -13.11 -10.48
C PHE A 108 -13.28 -13.04 -9.29
N VAL A 109 -13.74 -13.04 -8.04
CA VAL A 109 -12.85 -13.04 -6.86
C VAL A 109 -12.28 -14.45 -6.59
N PHE A 110 -12.87 -15.49 -7.18
CA PHE A 110 -12.41 -16.88 -6.97
C PHE A 110 -11.17 -17.22 -7.78
N ILE A 111 -10.10 -17.58 -7.07
CA ILE A 111 -8.95 -18.24 -7.68
C ILE A 111 -9.37 -19.69 -7.99
N PRO A 112 -9.29 -20.15 -9.25
CA PRO A 112 -9.60 -21.53 -9.60
C PRO A 112 -8.80 -22.50 -8.75
N ALA A 113 -9.43 -23.60 -8.31
CA ALA A 113 -8.80 -24.57 -7.40
C ALA A 113 -7.46 -25.11 -7.96
N SER A 114 -7.35 -25.25 -9.28
CA SER A 114 -6.13 -25.68 -9.99
C SER A 114 -4.97 -24.67 -9.88
N VAL A 115 -5.26 -23.38 -9.71
CA VAL A 115 -4.28 -22.29 -9.68
C VAL A 115 -4.01 -21.80 -8.25
N ALA A 116 -4.92 -22.08 -7.31
CA ALA A 116 -4.84 -21.63 -5.93
C ALA A 116 -3.50 -21.95 -5.25
N PRO A 117 -2.91 -23.15 -5.34
CA PRO A 117 -1.60 -23.43 -4.72
C PRO A 117 -0.48 -22.51 -5.20
N ARG A 118 -0.45 -22.20 -6.50
CA ARG A 118 0.56 -21.32 -7.12
C ARG A 118 0.37 -19.87 -6.66
N MET A 119 -0.87 -19.41 -6.53
CA MET A 119 -1.17 -18.07 -6.02
C MET A 119 -0.81 -17.91 -4.54
N TYR A 120 -1.06 -18.91 -3.70
CA TYR A 120 -0.63 -18.87 -2.30
C TYR A 120 0.89 -18.88 -2.16
N MET A 121 1.60 -19.63 -3.01
CA MET A 121 3.07 -19.60 -3.06
C MET A 121 3.57 -18.21 -3.45
N LEU A 122 2.94 -17.56 -4.44
CA LEU A 122 3.24 -16.18 -4.84
C LEU A 122 3.04 -15.20 -3.67
N TYR A 123 1.90 -15.28 -2.97
CA TYR A 123 1.63 -14.42 -1.81
C TYR A 123 2.64 -14.63 -0.67
N GLY A 124 3.02 -15.88 -0.39
CA GLY A 124 4.06 -16.21 0.58
C GLY A 124 5.43 -15.65 0.19
N MET A 125 5.80 -15.77 -1.09
CA MET A 125 7.05 -15.20 -1.62
C MET A 125 7.06 -13.67 -1.54
N MET A 126 5.97 -13.00 -1.91
CA MET A 126 5.83 -11.55 -1.77
C MET A 126 5.95 -11.11 -0.31
N LEU A 127 5.36 -11.86 0.63
CA LEU A 127 5.49 -11.57 2.06
C LEU A 127 6.93 -11.73 2.53
N ALA A 128 7.62 -12.80 2.12
CA ALA A 128 9.02 -13.02 2.45
C ALA A 128 9.93 -11.90 1.91
N LEU A 129 9.72 -11.47 0.67
CA LEU A 129 10.44 -10.34 0.07
C LEU A 129 10.18 -9.02 0.81
N ASN A 130 8.94 -8.79 1.25
CA ASN A 130 8.59 -7.60 2.04
C ASN A 130 9.24 -7.60 3.42
N ILE A 131 9.26 -8.74 4.11
CA ILE A 131 9.97 -8.90 5.39
C ILE A 131 11.47 -8.70 5.20
N PHE A 132 12.04 -9.27 4.13
CA PHE A 132 13.45 -9.09 3.79
C PHE A 132 13.80 -7.62 3.50
N ASN A 133 12.98 -6.94 2.70
CA ASN A 133 13.14 -5.51 2.40
C ASN A 133 13.05 -4.64 3.67
N PHE A 134 12.10 -4.94 4.55
CA PHE A 134 12.01 -4.30 5.86
C PHE A 134 13.27 -4.55 6.71
N GLY A 135 13.75 -5.79 6.72
CA GLY A 135 15.00 -6.19 7.37
C GLY A 135 16.21 -5.41 6.86
N LEU A 136 16.35 -5.23 5.54
CA LEU A 136 17.42 -4.43 4.93
C LEU A 136 17.29 -2.92 5.22
N SER A 137 16.06 -2.43 5.37
CA SER A 137 15.79 -1.02 5.66
C SER A 137 16.19 -0.62 7.09
N PHE A 138 16.23 -1.57 8.03
CA PHE A 138 16.58 -1.30 9.43
C PHE A 138 18.07 -0.90 9.63
N PRO A 139 19.07 -1.62 9.10
CA PRO A 139 20.47 -1.18 9.12
C PRO A 139 20.67 0.18 8.44
N LEU A 140 19.90 0.48 7.38
CA LEU A 140 20.03 1.71 6.62
C LEU A 140 19.62 2.94 7.45
N ILE A 141 18.50 2.85 8.19
CA ILE A 141 18.10 3.93 9.10
C ILE A 141 19.06 4.08 10.29
N TYR A 142 19.62 2.97 10.79
CA TYR A 142 20.62 3.00 11.85
C TYR A 142 21.91 3.70 11.40
N LYS A 143 22.44 3.34 10.22
CA LYS A 143 23.62 3.98 9.63
C LYS A 143 23.37 5.46 9.37
N ASN A 144 22.24 5.83 8.78
CA ASN A 144 21.90 7.23 8.51
C ASN A 144 21.81 8.05 9.80
N ARG A 145 21.30 7.47 10.89
CA ARG A 145 21.27 8.12 12.21
C ARG A 145 22.67 8.38 12.77
N LYS A 146 23.62 7.46 12.53
CA LYS A 146 25.02 7.62 12.95
C LYS A 146 25.72 8.70 12.13
N VAL A 147 25.55 8.68 10.81
CA VAL A 147 26.16 9.67 9.90
C VAL A 147 25.65 11.10 10.18
N MET A 148 24.38 11.25 10.56
CA MET A 148 23.81 12.53 11.00
C MET A 148 24.52 13.18 12.22
N ARG A 149 25.31 12.42 12.98
CA ARG A 149 26.05 12.94 14.15
C ARG A 149 27.46 13.40 13.82
N ILE A 150 27.92 13.24 12.58
CA ILE A 150 29.26 13.65 12.17
C ILE A 150 29.34 15.17 12.13
N ASN A 151 30.47 15.72 12.60
CA ASN A 151 30.77 17.14 12.45
C ASN A 151 31.15 17.44 11.00
N ALA A 152 30.15 17.89 10.23
CA ALA A 152 30.32 18.32 8.84
C ALA A 152 29.88 19.78 8.66
N SER A 153 30.17 20.34 7.48
CA SER A 153 29.71 21.66 7.06
C SER A 153 28.18 21.75 7.06
N LEU A 154 27.65 22.98 7.08
CA LEU A 154 26.20 23.23 7.13
C LEU A 154 25.48 22.61 5.92
N SER A 155 26.08 22.70 4.72
CA SER A 155 25.55 22.11 3.48
C SER A 155 25.47 20.60 3.55
N VAL A 156 26.52 19.93 4.05
CA VAL A 156 26.55 18.47 4.21
C VAL A 156 25.54 18.02 5.26
N LYS A 157 25.40 18.76 6.38
CA LYS A 157 24.37 18.47 7.40
C LYS A 157 22.96 18.59 6.85
N TYR A 158 22.70 19.58 6.00
CA TYR A 158 21.41 19.73 5.34
C TYR A 158 21.09 18.54 4.43
N GLN A 159 22.04 18.15 3.56
CA GLN A 159 21.88 17.00 2.66
C GLN A 159 21.68 15.68 3.43
N LEU A 160 22.47 15.44 4.47
CA LEU A 160 22.32 14.26 5.33
C LEU A 160 20.97 14.24 6.04
N GLY A 161 20.49 15.41 6.49
CA GLY A 161 19.16 15.56 7.09
C GLY A 161 18.05 15.16 6.14
N GLU A 162 18.15 15.58 4.88
CA GLU A 162 17.21 15.23 3.83
C GLU A 162 17.18 13.73 3.54
N VAL A 163 18.36 13.10 3.43
CA VAL A 163 18.49 11.64 3.24
C VAL A 163 17.95 10.86 4.44
N PHE A 164 18.26 11.28 5.67
CA PHE A 164 17.76 10.63 6.88
C PHE A 164 16.23 10.72 6.95
N LEU A 165 15.68 11.90 6.64
CA LEU A 165 14.27 12.18 6.72
C LEU A 165 13.48 11.41 5.65
N SER A 166 14.00 11.34 4.42
CA SER A 166 13.41 10.53 3.33
C SER A 166 13.50 9.02 3.60
N THR A 167 14.63 8.57 4.16
CA THR A 167 14.80 7.17 4.62
C THR A 167 13.77 6.81 5.68
N LYS A 168 13.57 7.69 6.67
CA LYS A 168 12.61 7.48 7.75
C LYS A 168 11.18 7.39 7.21
N PHE A 169 10.83 8.25 6.25
CA PHE A 169 9.55 8.18 5.55
C PHE A 169 9.37 6.82 4.86
N SER A 170 10.35 6.41 4.03
CA SER A 170 10.30 5.14 3.31
C SER A 170 10.17 3.95 4.26
N TYR A 171 10.95 3.93 5.33
CA TYR A 171 10.87 2.89 6.37
C TYR A 171 9.48 2.82 7.02
N SER A 172 8.86 3.96 7.33
CA SER A 172 7.51 3.99 7.89
C SER A 172 6.44 3.45 6.92
N VAL A 173 6.57 3.74 5.63
CA VAL A 173 5.67 3.18 4.60
C VAL A 173 5.85 1.67 4.47
N ILE A 174 7.09 1.18 4.43
CA ILE A 174 7.40 -0.26 4.36
C ILE A 174 6.85 -0.99 5.59
N LEU A 175 7.00 -0.42 6.79
CA LEU A 175 6.45 -1.00 8.02
C LEU A 175 4.93 -1.17 7.94
N VAL A 176 4.21 -0.12 7.52
CA VAL A 176 2.75 -0.19 7.34
C VAL A 176 2.38 -1.25 6.31
N HIS A 177 3.09 -1.31 5.18
CA HIS A 177 2.85 -2.32 4.17
C HIS A 177 3.03 -3.74 4.71
N VAL A 178 4.14 -4.02 5.41
CA VAL A 178 4.41 -5.34 6.00
C VAL A 178 3.34 -5.74 7.01
N ILE A 179 2.86 -4.81 7.84
CA ILE A 179 1.81 -5.09 8.82
C ILE A 179 0.50 -5.44 8.11
N PHE A 180 -0.01 -4.57 7.24
CA PHE A 180 -1.32 -4.78 6.61
C PHE A 180 -1.30 -5.96 5.62
N PHE A 181 -0.27 -6.05 4.78
CA PHE A 181 -0.12 -7.18 3.84
C PHE A 181 0.16 -8.49 4.58
N GLY A 182 0.94 -8.45 5.65
CA GLY A 182 1.22 -9.61 6.49
C GLY A 182 -0.03 -10.15 7.16
N VAL A 183 -0.88 -9.29 7.73
CA VAL A 183 -2.18 -9.70 8.29
C VAL A 183 -3.08 -10.30 7.21
N TYR A 184 -3.17 -9.65 6.04
CA TYR A 184 -3.96 -10.14 4.91
C TYR A 184 -3.54 -11.57 4.51
N VAL A 185 -2.25 -11.79 4.25
CA VAL A 185 -1.73 -13.09 3.81
C VAL A 185 -1.87 -14.14 4.93
N SER A 186 -1.56 -13.78 6.16
CA SER A 186 -1.62 -14.70 7.30
C SER A 186 -3.02 -15.26 7.50
N VAL A 187 -4.04 -14.39 7.50
CA VAL A 187 -5.42 -14.84 7.69
C VAL A 187 -5.91 -15.68 6.51
N ASN A 188 -5.53 -15.35 5.27
CA ASN A 188 -5.84 -16.17 4.09
C ASN A 188 -5.22 -17.58 4.19
N ILE A 189 -3.98 -17.68 4.64
CA ILE A 189 -3.30 -18.95 4.89
C ILE A 189 -3.97 -19.70 6.05
N SER A 190 -4.31 -19.01 7.14
CA SER A 190 -5.00 -19.61 8.28
C SER A 190 -6.35 -20.22 7.87
N PHE A 191 -7.17 -19.50 7.11
CA PHE A 191 -8.43 -20.07 6.61
C PHE A 191 -8.23 -21.27 5.70
N LYS A 192 -7.11 -21.36 4.98
CA LYS A 192 -6.81 -22.51 4.12
C LYS A 192 -6.51 -23.77 4.94
N TYR A 193 -5.66 -23.68 5.95
CA TYR A 193 -5.18 -24.83 6.72
C TYR A 193 -6.04 -25.17 7.94
N PHE A 194 -6.64 -24.15 8.57
CA PHE A 194 -7.42 -24.27 9.80
C PHE A 194 -8.90 -23.92 9.60
N GLY A 195 -9.35 -23.77 8.35
CA GLY A 195 -10.71 -23.39 8.00
C GLY A 195 -11.78 -24.32 8.57
N ASP A 196 -11.47 -25.60 8.71
CA ASP A 196 -12.38 -26.62 9.23
C ASP A 196 -12.73 -26.40 10.72
N LEU A 197 -11.93 -25.60 11.44
CA LEU A 197 -12.26 -25.13 12.81
C LEU A 197 -13.35 -24.05 12.79
N VAL A 198 -13.48 -23.29 11.71
CA VAL A 198 -14.43 -22.18 11.57
C VAL A 198 -15.78 -22.70 11.09
N SER A 199 -15.79 -23.59 10.10
CA SER A 199 -17.00 -24.28 9.66
C SER A 199 -16.66 -25.61 8.99
N LYS A 200 -17.43 -26.65 9.31
CA LYS A 200 -17.35 -27.96 8.63
C LYS A 200 -18.11 -27.97 7.30
N ASP A 201 -18.97 -26.98 7.06
CA ASP A 201 -19.67 -26.84 5.79
C ASP A 201 -18.76 -26.23 4.72
N PRO A 202 -18.44 -26.95 3.63
CA PRO A 202 -17.53 -26.48 2.60
C PRO A 202 -18.02 -25.22 1.88
N ILE A 203 -19.34 -25.02 1.75
CA ILE A 203 -19.92 -23.85 1.09
C ILE A 203 -19.71 -22.61 1.95
N THR A 204 -20.08 -22.68 3.23
CA THR A 204 -19.88 -21.60 4.21
C THR A 204 -18.40 -21.24 4.35
N LEU A 205 -17.51 -22.23 4.43
CA LEU A 205 -16.07 -21.98 4.51
C LEU A 205 -15.53 -21.26 3.26
N THR A 206 -16.04 -21.62 2.09
CA THR A 206 -15.70 -20.98 0.81
C THR A 206 -16.19 -19.54 0.75
N ILE A 207 -17.41 -19.26 1.25
CA ILE A 207 -17.96 -17.90 1.38
C ILE A 207 -17.10 -17.04 2.29
N VAL A 208 -16.73 -17.55 3.47
CA VAL A 208 -15.91 -16.81 4.44
C VAL A 208 -14.53 -16.49 3.85
N ARG A 209 -13.89 -17.48 3.21
CA ARG A 209 -12.61 -17.28 2.50
C ARG A 209 -12.72 -16.21 1.42
N ALA A 210 -13.73 -16.31 0.57
CA ALA A 210 -13.92 -15.36 -0.52
C ALA A 210 -14.21 -13.95 -0.01
N SER A 211 -15.02 -13.83 1.04
CA SER A 211 -15.30 -12.56 1.72
C SER A 211 -14.07 -11.95 2.38
N TRP A 212 -13.12 -12.76 2.85
CA TRP A 212 -11.86 -12.26 3.38
C TRP A 212 -10.90 -11.82 2.27
N MET A 213 -10.88 -12.53 1.14
CA MET A 213 -10.03 -12.17 0.00
C MET A 213 -10.35 -10.78 -0.56
N THR A 214 -11.60 -10.32 -0.45
CA THR A 214 -12.02 -8.97 -0.87
C THR A 214 -11.44 -7.84 0.00
N MET A 215 -10.91 -8.17 1.19
CA MET A 215 -10.28 -7.21 2.11
C MET A 215 -8.91 -6.72 1.63
N ILE A 216 -8.43 -7.17 0.45
CA ILE A 216 -7.25 -6.58 -0.21
C ILE A 216 -7.44 -5.06 -0.43
N SER A 217 -8.68 -4.64 -0.66
CA SER A 217 -9.08 -3.23 -0.77
C SER A 217 -8.74 -2.40 0.48
N THR A 218 -8.94 -2.94 1.68
CA THR A 218 -8.65 -2.27 2.96
C THR A 218 -7.16 -1.96 3.10
N TYR A 219 -6.31 -2.92 2.72
CA TYR A 219 -4.86 -2.76 2.70
C TYR A 219 -4.44 -1.67 1.69
N THR A 220 -4.98 -1.71 0.47
CA THR A 220 -4.70 -0.72 -0.58
C THR A 220 -5.11 0.68 -0.15
N PHE A 221 -6.27 0.80 0.51
CA PHE A 221 -6.74 2.06 1.08
C PHE A 221 -5.81 2.57 2.18
N ALA A 222 -5.42 1.74 3.15
CA ALA A 222 -4.66 2.16 4.32
C ALA A 222 -3.28 2.79 3.98
N ILE A 223 -2.63 2.32 2.92
CA ILE A 223 -1.30 2.80 2.50
C ILE A 223 -1.32 4.29 2.12
N GLY A 224 -2.35 4.76 1.43
CA GLY A 224 -2.45 6.15 0.95
C GLY A 224 -2.47 7.19 2.08
N PRO A 225 -3.45 7.15 2.99
CA PRO A 225 -3.52 8.03 4.14
C PRO A 225 -2.29 7.92 5.05
N ALA A 226 -1.76 6.72 5.25
CA ALA A 226 -0.52 6.53 6.02
C ALA A 226 0.67 7.27 5.38
N ALA A 227 0.83 7.18 4.06
CA ALA A 227 1.88 7.90 3.34
C ALA A 227 1.71 9.42 3.47
N ILE A 228 0.49 9.94 3.30
CA ILE A 228 0.20 11.37 3.49
C ILE A 228 0.53 11.82 4.92
N TYR A 229 0.12 11.05 5.92
CA TYR A 229 0.40 11.34 7.32
C TYR A 229 1.90 11.40 7.60
N PHE A 230 2.66 10.38 7.17
CA PHE A 230 4.10 10.35 7.38
C PHE A 230 4.80 11.48 6.63
N TYR A 231 4.36 11.79 5.41
CA TYR A 231 4.89 12.90 4.64
C TYR A 231 4.65 14.26 5.32
N LYS A 232 3.43 14.54 5.80
CA LYS A 232 3.15 15.78 6.53
C LYS A 232 3.95 15.88 7.83
N LYS A 233 4.04 14.78 8.58
CA LYS A 233 4.86 14.70 9.81
C LYS A 233 6.34 14.94 9.53
N MET A 234 6.81 14.43 8.40
CA MET A 234 8.17 14.62 7.91
C MET A 234 8.42 16.08 7.52
N GLN A 235 7.50 16.70 6.80
CA GLN A 235 7.57 18.11 6.41
C GLN A 235 7.62 19.07 7.60
N SER A 236 6.75 18.86 8.59
CA SER A 236 6.74 19.66 9.82
C SER A 236 8.07 19.56 10.58
N ARG A 237 8.67 18.36 10.66
CA ARG A 237 10.01 18.19 11.28
C ARG A 237 11.09 18.94 10.49
N ARG A 238 11.03 18.91 9.17
CA ARG A 238 11.96 19.64 8.30
C ARG A 238 11.91 21.15 8.54
N GLU A 239 10.72 21.70 8.69
CA GLU A 239 10.53 23.13 8.99
C GLU A 239 11.09 23.49 10.36
N ALA A 240 10.84 22.67 11.38
CA ALA A 240 11.40 22.87 12.71
C ALA A 240 12.95 22.79 12.71
N ASP A 241 13.52 21.82 12.00
CA ASP A 241 14.98 21.66 11.89
C ASP A 241 15.61 22.83 11.10
N ARG A 242 14.96 23.32 10.04
CA ARG A 242 15.41 24.52 9.31
C ARG A 242 15.36 25.77 10.17
N ALA A 243 14.26 25.99 10.90
CA ALA A 243 14.15 27.13 11.81
C ALA A 243 15.29 27.13 12.84
N LYS A 244 15.62 25.95 13.38
CA LYS A 244 16.75 25.78 14.31
C LYS A 244 18.13 25.98 13.68
N MET A 245 18.32 25.62 12.41
CA MET A 245 19.61 25.80 11.71
C MET A 245 19.84 27.25 11.26
N ILE A 246 18.78 27.96 10.84
CA ILE A 246 18.86 29.34 10.36
C ILE A 246 18.99 30.32 11.53
N GLN A 247 18.32 30.05 12.65
CA GLN A 247 18.63 30.73 13.91
C GLN A 247 19.96 30.20 14.43
N MET A 248 21.08 30.77 13.97
CA MET A 248 22.31 30.73 14.77
C MET A 248 21.91 31.09 16.20
N GLU A 249 22.30 30.29 17.19
CA GLU A 249 22.03 30.61 18.60
C GLU A 249 22.64 31.99 18.84
N ALA A 250 21.87 33.08 18.78
CA ALA A 250 22.39 34.44 18.83
C ALA A 250 22.54 34.94 20.27
N LYS A 251 22.12 34.12 21.25
CA LYS A 251 22.09 34.43 22.68
C LYS A 251 22.72 33.28 23.46
N GLY A 252 23.32 33.60 24.61
CA GLY A 252 23.99 32.64 25.48
C GLY A 252 25.41 32.26 25.03
N LYS A 253 26.06 31.35 25.78
CA LYS A 253 27.48 30.97 25.59
C LYS A 253 27.82 30.48 24.18
N LYS A 254 26.92 29.75 23.52
CA LYS A 254 27.12 29.27 22.15
C LYS A 254 27.00 30.37 21.11
N GLY A 255 26.19 31.41 21.36
CA GLY A 255 26.11 32.58 20.49
C GLY A 255 27.33 33.46 20.55
N ALA A 256 27.84 33.73 21.75
CA ALA A 256 29.12 34.42 21.92
C ALA A 256 30.24 33.69 21.14
N LYS A 257 30.32 32.36 21.27
CA LYS A 257 31.30 31.55 20.55
C LYS A 257 31.14 31.58 19.02
N ASN A 258 29.91 31.70 18.51
CA ASN A 258 29.67 31.86 17.08
C ASN A 258 30.16 33.23 16.58
N TYR A 259 29.92 34.31 17.34
CA TYR A 259 30.46 35.63 17.03
C TYR A 259 31.99 35.66 17.07
N ASP A 260 32.60 35.09 18.11
CA ASP A 260 34.06 35.01 18.26
C ASP A 260 34.72 34.28 17.08
N ASN A 261 34.14 33.14 16.67
CA ASN A 261 34.63 32.39 15.51
C ASN A 261 34.46 33.15 14.19
N ALA A 262 33.36 33.90 14.03
CA ALA A 262 33.15 34.72 12.83
C ALA A 262 34.18 35.86 12.74
N ILE A 263 34.40 36.57 13.85
CA ILE A 263 35.43 37.63 13.95
C ILE A 263 36.81 37.03 13.66
N ALA A 264 37.18 35.91 14.30
CA ALA A 264 38.47 35.27 14.09
C ALA A 264 38.72 34.83 12.63
N ASN A 265 37.68 34.38 11.93
CA ASN A 265 37.78 34.02 10.51
C ASN A 265 37.95 35.24 9.60
N ILE A 266 37.30 36.36 9.91
CA ILE A 266 37.49 37.62 9.18
C ILE A 266 38.93 38.09 9.31
N TRP A 267 39.50 38.06 10.52
CA TRP A 267 40.90 38.43 10.74
C TRP A 267 41.87 37.51 10.00
N LYS A 268 41.64 36.19 10.02
CA LYS A 268 42.47 35.24 9.27
C LYS A 268 42.45 35.45 7.76
N THR A 269 41.32 35.88 7.21
CA THR A 269 41.20 36.14 5.77
C THR A 269 41.73 37.51 5.38
N ALA A 270 41.64 38.50 6.26
CA ALA A 270 42.22 39.83 6.07
C ALA A 270 43.77 39.85 6.17
N THR A 271 44.38 38.84 6.80
CA THR A 271 45.85 38.70 6.90
C THR A 271 46.50 37.99 5.71
N VAL A 272 45.75 37.56 4.69
CA VAL A 272 46.34 37.06 3.44
C VAL A 272 46.80 38.29 2.63
N PRO A 273 48.10 38.48 2.39
CA PRO A 273 48.58 39.61 1.60
C PRO A 273 47.98 39.54 0.20
N ILE A 274 47.53 40.68 -0.30
CA ILE A 274 47.24 40.86 -1.72
C ILE A 274 48.61 40.97 -2.39
N ASP A 275 49.00 39.94 -3.13
CA ASP A 275 50.13 40.02 -4.08
C ASP A 275 49.76 40.96 -5.25
#